data_AF-A0A165AWE2-F1
#
_entry.id   AF-A0A165AWE2-F1
#
_cell.length_a   1.000
_cell.length_b   1.000
_cell.length_c   1.000
_cell.angle_alpha   90.00
_cell.angle_beta   90.00
_cell.angle_gamma   90.00
#
_symmetry.space_group_name_H-M   'P 1'
#
loop_
_entity.id
_entity.type
_entity.pdbx_description
1 polymer ?
#
loop_
_entity_poly.entity_id
_entity_poly.type
_entity_poly.pdbx_seq_one_letter_code
_entity_poly.pdbx_strand_id
1 'polypeptide(L)'
;MLTRRYALHAINVDIVDNLAWVWWYDQQGAIQSSGVDFIKDLPYFLVLIATFRHLGLRECGIDATLRRDGHQHYLKRATREYPRNDRTVHEIHPRRTHGFDVTFGDRKDQTNVKAATIARSDKIVRSRYSLFGREARDFEATQKKATQADTVMKRYWPEVTLTSEAVALERAVEMGRGDPLIEGHLPTVLASYDLNYSTGTIREDIQKEGRTVGNAIGDSHCMRLLLMRKLLPIDGLPAEEFLRVWVECYRCHFALWMKGLKHTDISLDNMLYDPVTQKGVLNVCNLVYLDDRSQAIGQERTGTVPFMAMDLLSREYFRGEIARLYRHDFESFLWILLYRLLRGFTTEQNKDLGKWNTGNYKDCFESKSAFLARYMGTWEATDENALVWKGVGFWLFRWLDEKLYTMRRLRDLKNQEPEELSWSGLEEINRWDDPSNQSSTQVLKDAEGVIATRLAKAGSSIPFKFQPLSDEELQRYLPSPSTRNSSVVCPTDEENAWKTLAVFPTDTDDIKWQARDAAC
;
A
#
# COMPACT_ATOMS: atom_id res chain seq x y z
N MET A 1 32.15 1.74 4.78
CA MET A 1 30.72 1.42 4.87
C MET A 1 29.89 2.64 4.49
N LEU A 2 29.42 2.70 3.25
CA LEU A 2 28.44 3.70 2.84
C LEU A 2 27.11 3.39 3.55
N THR A 3 26.46 4.41 4.09
CA THR A 3 25.20 4.27 4.81
C THR A 3 24.18 3.51 3.96
N ARG A 4 23.68 2.36 4.46
CA ARG A 4 22.67 1.43 3.89
C ARG A 4 21.36 2.07 3.38
N ARG A 5 21.23 3.39 3.46
CA ARG A 5 19.97 4.08 3.23
C ARG A 5 19.63 4.25 1.77
N TYR A 6 20.54 4.11 0.80
CA TYR A 6 20.31 4.49 -0.61
C TYR A 6 20.80 3.46 -1.64
N ALA A 7 21.05 2.23 -1.20
CA ALA A 7 21.53 1.18 -2.08
C ALA A 7 20.37 0.56 -2.89
N LEU A 8 20.58 0.38 -4.20
CA LEU A 8 19.68 -0.36 -5.09
C LEU A 8 19.73 -1.87 -4.80
N HIS A 9 20.91 -2.35 -4.42
CA HIS A 9 21.23 -3.71 -4.02
C HIS A 9 22.48 -3.71 -3.15
N ALA A 10 22.77 -4.83 -2.50
CA ALA A 10 24.00 -5.05 -1.77
C ALA A 10 24.67 -6.34 -2.25
N ILE A 11 26.00 -6.33 -2.33
CA ILE A 11 26.80 -7.52 -2.59
C ILE A 11 27.60 -7.83 -1.33
N ASN A 12 27.60 -9.10 -0.92
CA ASN A 12 28.41 -9.59 0.18
C ASN A 12 29.17 -10.84 -0.25
N VAL A 13 30.30 -11.11 0.41
CA VAL A 13 31.05 -12.36 0.24
C VAL A 13 31.13 -13.02 1.61
N ASP A 14 30.49 -14.17 1.75
CA ASP A 14 30.54 -14.97 2.96
C ASP A 14 31.60 -16.05 2.77
N ILE A 15 32.49 -16.20 3.76
CA ILE A 15 33.58 -17.18 3.73
C ILE A 15 33.43 -18.08 4.95
N VAL A 16 33.36 -19.39 4.71
CA VAL A 16 33.34 -20.43 5.73
C VAL A 16 34.34 -21.50 5.31
N ASP A 17 35.30 -21.77 6.19
CA ASP A 17 36.46 -22.61 5.89
C ASP A 17 37.17 -22.16 4.60
N ASN A 18 37.20 -23.02 3.58
CA ASN A 18 37.84 -22.77 2.29
C ASN A 18 36.86 -22.30 1.20
N LEU A 19 35.57 -22.17 1.52
CA LEU A 19 34.54 -21.85 0.55
C LEU A 19 34.13 -20.37 0.68
N ALA A 20 34.05 -19.69 -0.46
CA ALA A 20 33.53 -18.33 -0.58
C ALA A 20 32.24 -18.33 -1.41
N TRP A 21 31.16 -17.75 -0.86
CA TRP A 21 29.89 -17.54 -1.56
C TRP A 21 29.67 -16.05 -1.81
N VAL A 22 29.26 -15.71 -3.02
CA VAL A 22 28.81 -14.36 -3.34
C VAL A 22 27.31 -14.30 -3.10
N TRP A 23 26.90 -13.33 -2.31
CA TRP A 23 25.52 -13.01 -2.04
C TRP A 23 25.14 -11.68 -2.65
N TRP A 24 23.98 -11.66 -3.31
CA TRP A 24 23.33 -10.46 -3.80
C TRP A 24 22.02 -10.28 -3.05
N TYR A 25 21.76 -9.08 -2.56
CA TYR A 25 20.53 -8.74 -1.85
C TYR A 25 19.87 -7.54 -2.51
N ASP A 26 18.61 -7.67 -2.88
CA ASP A 26 17.77 -6.57 -3.31
C ASP A 26 16.32 -6.76 -2.83
N GLN A 27 15.42 -5.89 -3.29
CA GLN A 27 14.01 -5.92 -2.88
C GLN A 27 13.24 -7.14 -3.41
N GLN A 28 13.75 -7.85 -4.41
CA GLN A 28 13.10 -9.05 -4.96
C GLN A 28 13.60 -10.33 -4.28
N GLY A 29 14.69 -10.26 -3.49
CA GLY A 29 15.21 -11.42 -2.78
C GLY A 29 16.72 -11.44 -2.64
N ALA A 30 17.21 -12.51 -2.02
CA ALA A 30 18.63 -12.86 -2.04
C ALA A 30 18.93 -13.80 -3.21
N ILE A 31 20.10 -13.65 -3.82
CA ILE A 31 20.69 -14.60 -4.77
C ILE A 31 22.02 -15.04 -4.20
N GLN A 32 22.29 -16.34 -4.24
CA GLN A 32 23.54 -16.93 -3.77
C GLN A 32 24.24 -17.63 -4.93
N SER A 33 25.55 -17.40 -5.07
CA SER A 33 26.38 -18.19 -6.00
C SER A 33 26.62 -19.60 -5.45
N SER A 34 27.07 -20.52 -6.30
CA SER A 34 27.79 -21.69 -5.80
C SER A 34 29.04 -21.25 -5.03
N GLY A 35 29.44 -22.02 -4.02
CA GLY A 35 30.66 -21.76 -3.26
C GLY A 35 31.91 -22.00 -4.13
N VAL A 36 32.90 -21.13 -4.02
CA VAL A 36 34.22 -21.27 -4.67
C VAL A 36 35.24 -21.68 -3.62
N ASP A 37 35.92 -22.80 -3.81
CA ASP A 37 37.02 -23.21 -2.93
C ASP A 37 38.23 -22.34 -3.24
N PHE A 38 38.50 -21.31 -2.44
CA PHE A 38 39.54 -20.33 -2.77
C PHE A 38 40.97 -20.88 -2.64
N ILE A 39 41.14 -22.10 -2.13
CA ILE A 39 42.43 -22.80 -2.10
C ILE A 39 42.61 -23.63 -3.38
N LYS A 40 41.61 -24.44 -3.74
CA LYS A 40 41.68 -25.30 -4.94
C LYS A 40 41.48 -24.52 -6.22
N ASP A 41 40.59 -23.54 -6.20
CA ASP A 41 40.17 -22.71 -7.33
C ASP A 41 40.72 -21.28 -7.22
N LEU A 42 41.95 -21.14 -6.70
CA LEU A 42 42.60 -19.85 -6.47
C LEU A 42 42.56 -18.91 -7.70
N PRO A 43 42.78 -19.37 -8.95
CA PRO A 43 42.65 -18.49 -10.12
C PRO A 43 41.24 -17.88 -10.27
N TYR A 44 40.18 -18.65 -10.01
CA TYR A 44 38.79 -18.17 -10.07
C TYR A 44 38.51 -17.17 -8.96
N PHE A 45 39.02 -17.42 -7.74
CA PHE A 45 38.88 -16.49 -6.63
C PHE A 45 39.60 -15.16 -6.87
N LEU A 46 40.79 -15.20 -7.49
CA LEU A 46 41.52 -13.98 -7.88
C LEU A 46 40.77 -13.18 -8.96
N VAL A 47 40.14 -13.86 -9.93
CA VAL A 47 39.27 -13.22 -10.92
C VAL A 47 38.07 -12.56 -10.23
N LEU A 48 37.43 -13.22 -9.27
CA LEU A 48 36.33 -12.64 -8.49
C LEU A 48 36.75 -11.34 -7.78
N ILE A 49 37.92 -11.34 -7.11
CA ILE A 49 38.46 -10.14 -6.45
C ILE A 49 38.78 -9.04 -7.47
N ALA A 50 39.36 -9.39 -8.62
CA ALA A 50 39.65 -8.44 -9.68
C ALA A 50 38.36 -7.80 -10.22
N THR A 51 37.32 -8.59 -10.44
CA THR A 51 35.99 -8.11 -10.87
C THR A 51 35.42 -7.09 -9.88
N PHE A 52 35.53 -7.33 -8.57
CA PHE A 52 35.08 -6.35 -7.57
C PHE A 52 35.81 -5.00 -7.64
N ARG A 53 37.05 -4.96 -8.14
CA ARG A 53 37.79 -3.70 -8.35
C ARG A 53 37.31 -2.92 -9.58
N HIS A 54 36.66 -3.59 -10.52
CA HIS A 54 36.17 -2.99 -11.76
C HIS A 54 34.69 -2.61 -11.70
N LEU A 55 33.97 -2.95 -10.61
CA LEU A 55 32.59 -2.52 -10.43
C LEU A 55 32.53 -0.99 -10.32
N GLY A 56 31.73 -0.38 -11.19
CA GLY A 56 31.38 1.02 -11.09
C GLY A 56 30.36 1.27 -9.97
N LEU A 57 29.94 2.52 -9.82
CA LEU A 57 29.01 2.91 -8.76
C LEU A 57 27.68 2.16 -8.86
N ARG A 58 27.15 2.03 -10.07
CA ARG A 58 25.85 1.41 -10.31
C ARG A 58 25.90 -0.08 -10.03
N GLU A 59 26.99 -0.74 -10.40
CA GLU A 59 27.24 -2.15 -10.12
C GLU A 59 27.45 -2.42 -8.62
N CYS A 60 27.95 -1.43 -7.87
CA CYS A 60 27.97 -1.45 -6.41
C CYS A 60 26.63 -1.04 -5.75
N GLY A 61 25.56 -0.86 -6.54
CA GLY A 61 24.22 -0.53 -6.06
C GLY A 61 24.00 0.94 -5.75
N ILE A 62 24.80 1.85 -6.32
CA ILE A 62 24.69 3.29 -6.07
C ILE A 62 24.29 4.00 -7.36
N ASP A 63 23.09 4.57 -7.37
CA ASP A 63 22.70 5.46 -8.44
C ASP A 63 23.43 6.82 -8.31
N ALA A 64 24.07 7.25 -9.39
CA ALA A 64 24.85 8.49 -9.41
C ALA A 64 24.00 9.74 -9.17
N THR A 65 22.69 9.68 -9.45
CA THR A 65 21.73 10.77 -9.25
C THR A 65 21.34 10.98 -7.79
N LEU A 66 21.54 9.98 -6.93
CA LEU A 66 21.25 10.04 -5.49
C LEU A 66 22.47 10.52 -4.68
N ARG A 67 23.45 11.16 -5.32
CA ARG A 67 24.72 11.57 -4.70
C ARG A 67 24.71 13.03 -4.26
N ARG A 68 25.40 13.28 -3.14
CA ARG A 68 25.82 14.63 -2.72
C ARG A 68 27.03 15.07 -3.55
N ASP A 69 26.99 16.29 -4.12
CA ASP A 69 28.07 16.89 -4.93
C ASP A 69 29.47 16.75 -4.29
N GLY A 70 29.57 16.79 -2.96
CA GLY A 70 30.84 16.65 -2.22
C GLY A 70 31.53 15.28 -2.32
N HIS A 71 30.85 14.22 -2.77
CA HIS A 71 31.47 12.90 -2.94
C HIS A 71 32.20 12.71 -4.27
N GLN A 72 32.14 13.68 -5.19
CA GLN A 72 32.94 13.64 -6.43
C GLN A 72 34.46 13.53 -6.17
N HIS A 73 34.94 14.01 -5.01
CA HIS A 73 36.37 14.00 -4.66
C HIS A 73 36.96 12.62 -4.37
N TYR A 74 36.16 11.63 -3.95
CA TYR A 74 36.70 10.32 -3.56
C TYR A 74 37.05 9.43 -4.77
N LEU A 75 36.36 9.60 -5.90
CA LEU A 75 36.67 8.88 -7.15
C LEU A 75 37.85 9.48 -7.91
N LYS A 76 38.05 10.81 -7.85
CA LYS A 76 39.28 11.44 -8.37
C LYS A 76 40.55 10.98 -7.63
N ARG A 77 40.42 10.42 -6.42
CA ARG A 77 41.54 9.86 -5.65
C ARG A 77 41.84 8.40 -6.02
N ALA A 78 40.84 7.63 -6.47
CA ALA A 78 41.01 6.26 -6.97
C ALA A 78 41.59 6.19 -8.38
N THR A 79 41.55 7.28 -9.15
CA THR A 79 42.05 7.38 -10.53
C THR A 79 43.40 8.09 -10.67
N ARG A 80 44.01 8.55 -9.57
CA ARG A 80 45.39 9.07 -9.59
C ARG A 80 46.33 8.00 -9.04
N GLU A 81 47.21 7.48 -9.91
CA GLU A 81 48.45 6.84 -9.50
C GLU A 81 49.19 7.81 -8.57
N TYR A 82 49.35 7.43 -7.29
CA TYR A 82 50.15 8.21 -6.35
C TYR A 82 51.59 7.70 -6.38
N PRO A 83 52.60 8.57 -6.55
CA PRO A 83 53.95 8.27 -6.09
C PRO A 83 53.90 8.17 -4.56
N ARG A 84 54.53 7.13 -4.01
CA ARG A 84 54.74 6.97 -2.56
C ARG A 84 55.41 8.23 -2.02
N ASN A 85 54.72 8.95 -1.15
CA ASN A 85 55.42 9.64 -0.08
C ASN A 85 54.59 9.61 1.20
N ASP A 86 55.24 9.04 2.20
CA ASP A 86 54.80 8.83 3.55
C ASP A 86 54.91 10.17 4.30
N ARG A 87 53.77 10.71 4.76
CA ARG A 87 53.65 11.60 5.93
C ARG A 87 52.21 12.12 6.11
N THR A 88 51.65 11.75 7.26
CA THR A 88 50.51 12.37 7.95
C THR A 88 49.27 12.64 7.09
N VAL A 89 48.51 11.57 6.84
CA VAL A 89 47.09 11.69 6.51
C VAL A 89 46.38 12.13 7.79
N HIS A 90 46.07 13.42 7.92
CA HIS A 90 44.98 13.83 8.80
C HIS A 90 43.73 13.10 8.30
N GLU A 91 43.24 12.13 9.05
CA GLU A 91 41.93 11.52 8.84
C GLU A 91 40.87 12.60 9.00
N ILE A 92 40.57 13.29 7.90
CA ILE A 92 39.37 14.11 7.77
C ILE A 92 38.21 13.13 7.83
N HIS A 93 37.73 12.88 9.06
CA HIS A 93 36.47 12.20 9.31
C HIS A 93 35.39 13.05 8.62
N PRO A 94 34.72 12.56 7.57
CA PRO A 94 33.63 13.31 7.00
C PRO A 94 32.59 13.51 8.11
N ARG A 95 32.28 14.77 8.42
CA ARG A 95 31.13 15.10 9.27
C ARG A 95 29.95 14.29 8.75
N ARG A 96 29.38 13.41 9.59
CA ARG A 96 28.21 12.58 9.27
C ARG A 96 27.04 13.50 8.93
N THR A 97 26.92 13.86 7.66
CA THR A 97 25.75 14.56 7.11
C THR A 97 24.82 13.50 6.55
N HIS A 98 23.62 13.40 7.11
CA HIS A 98 22.73 12.25 7.01
C HIS A 98 21.76 12.29 5.80
N GLY A 99 22.03 13.15 4.81
CA GLY A 99 21.12 13.43 3.69
C GLY A 99 21.77 13.38 2.31
N PHE A 100 20.93 13.20 1.29
CA PHE A 100 21.29 13.27 -0.14
C PHE A 100 20.44 14.33 -0.84
N ASP A 101 21.03 14.93 -1.87
CA ASP A 101 20.37 15.91 -2.72
C ASP A 101 19.83 15.17 -3.94
N VAL A 102 18.53 15.28 -4.20
CA VAL A 102 17.93 14.85 -5.46
C VAL A 102 17.64 16.08 -6.28
N THR A 103 18.18 16.15 -7.49
CA THR A 103 17.88 17.23 -8.43
C THR A 103 16.75 16.78 -9.35
N PHE A 104 15.58 17.37 -9.16
CA PHE A 104 14.49 17.36 -10.12
C PHE A 104 14.74 18.50 -11.11
N GLY A 105 14.73 18.21 -12.41
CA GLY A 105 14.99 19.14 -13.51
C GLY A 105 14.44 18.62 -14.83
N ASP A 106 14.78 19.26 -15.94
CA ASP A 106 14.32 18.82 -17.27
C ASP A 106 15.18 17.66 -17.77
N ARG A 107 14.80 16.43 -17.42
CA ARG A 107 15.45 15.19 -17.86
C ARG A 107 14.41 14.22 -18.39
N LYS A 108 14.76 13.49 -19.45
CA LYS A 108 13.85 12.50 -20.09
C LYS A 108 13.38 11.38 -19.17
N ASP A 109 14.13 11.07 -18.12
CA ASP A 109 13.80 10.03 -17.13
C ASP A 109 13.02 10.57 -15.93
N GLN A 110 12.77 11.87 -15.86
CA GLN A 110 11.94 12.50 -14.85
C GLN A 110 10.61 12.90 -15.47
N THR A 111 9.53 12.64 -14.75
CA THR A 111 8.18 13.00 -15.17
C THR A 111 7.59 13.97 -14.16
N ASN A 112 6.66 14.81 -14.61
CA ASN A 112 5.86 15.66 -13.74
C ASN A 112 6.69 16.67 -12.91
N VAL A 113 7.85 17.08 -13.42
CA VAL A 113 8.70 18.09 -12.78
C VAL A 113 8.07 19.46 -12.95
N LYS A 114 7.21 19.85 -11.99
CA LYS A 114 6.52 21.15 -12.03
C LYS A 114 7.46 22.32 -11.74
N ALA A 115 8.54 22.08 -10.99
CA ALA A 115 9.62 23.04 -10.78
C ALA A 115 10.94 22.33 -10.50
N ALA A 116 12.02 22.78 -11.17
CA ALA A 116 13.36 22.26 -10.92
C ALA A 116 13.75 22.53 -9.46
N THR A 117 13.99 21.48 -8.70
CA THR A 117 14.14 21.53 -7.25
C THR A 117 15.26 20.60 -6.82
N ILE A 118 16.11 21.07 -5.92
CA ILE A 118 16.98 20.18 -5.16
C ILE A 118 16.29 19.89 -3.84
N ALA A 119 15.82 18.66 -3.68
CA ALA A 119 15.22 18.18 -2.44
C ALA A 119 16.31 17.53 -1.58
N ARG A 120 16.50 18.05 -0.36
CA ARG A 120 17.39 17.42 0.61
C ARG A 120 16.60 16.49 1.52
N SER A 121 16.89 15.20 1.47
CA SER A 121 16.37 14.25 2.45
C SER A 121 17.08 14.43 3.78
N ASP A 122 16.39 14.88 4.82
CA ASP A 122 16.98 15.11 6.14
C ASP A 122 16.54 14.05 7.16
N LYS A 123 15.25 14.05 7.51
CA LYS A 123 14.66 13.22 8.57
C LYS A 123 13.64 12.24 7.99
N ILE A 124 13.65 10.99 8.45
CA ILE A 124 12.60 10.02 8.13
C ILE A 124 11.32 10.46 8.86
N VAL A 125 10.25 10.72 8.10
CA VAL A 125 8.91 11.03 8.63
C VAL A 125 8.11 9.76 8.80
N ARG A 126 8.24 8.84 7.83
CA ARG A 126 7.52 7.57 7.81
C ARG A 126 8.37 6.48 7.18
N SER A 127 8.23 5.27 7.68
CA SER A 127 8.91 4.11 7.14
C SER A 127 8.01 2.89 7.26
N ARG A 128 7.58 2.36 6.12
CA ARG A 128 7.08 0.98 6.02
C ARG A 128 8.26 0.12 5.61
N TYR A 129 8.93 -0.45 6.61
CA TYR A 129 10.05 -1.34 6.37
C TYR A 129 9.53 -2.69 5.89
N SER A 130 10.02 -3.12 4.74
CA SER A 130 9.92 -4.51 4.30
C SER A 130 11.31 -5.00 3.95
N LEU A 131 11.61 -6.25 4.32
CA LEU A 131 12.83 -6.92 3.89
C LEU A 131 12.78 -7.28 2.40
N PHE A 132 11.56 -7.47 1.86
CA PHE A 132 11.28 -7.84 0.47
C PHE A 132 10.04 -7.09 -0.05
N GLY A 133 10.03 -6.71 -1.33
CA GLY A 133 8.87 -6.14 -2.01
C GLY A 133 8.78 -4.61 -1.95
N ARG A 134 7.57 -4.10 -1.70
CA ARG A 134 7.18 -2.68 -1.86
C ARG A 134 7.61 -1.78 -0.69
N GLU A 135 8.86 -1.86 -0.25
CA GLU A 135 9.39 -0.96 0.79
C GLU A 135 9.05 0.50 0.42
N ALA A 136 8.57 1.29 1.39
CA ALA A 136 8.26 2.70 1.21
C ALA A 136 8.76 3.54 2.40
N ARG A 137 9.44 4.65 2.11
CA ARG A 137 9.94 5.59 3.12
C ARG A 137 9.71 7.03 2.70
N ASP A 138 9.26 7.83 3.65
CA ASP A 138 9.01 9.26 3.46
C ASP A 138 10.03 10.07 4.26
N PHE A 139 10.60 11.08 3.62
CA PHE A 139 11.64 11.94 4.16
C PHE A 139 11.18 13.39 4.11
N GLU A 140 11.46 14.17 5.15
CA GLU A 140 11.38 15.63 5.05
C GLU A 140 12.33 16.11 3.96
N ALA A 141 11.84 17.01 3.12
CA ALA A 141 12.54 17.57 2.00
C ALA A 141 12.51 19.10 2.04
N THR A 142 13.70 19.71 1.92
CA THR A 142 13.84 21.18 1.77
C THR A 142 14.21 21.51 0.33
N GLN A 143 13.51 22.46 -0.29
CA GLN A 143 13.81 22.97 -1.63
C GLN A 143 14.85 24.11 -1.58
N LYS A 144 15.90 24.06 -2.42
CA LYS A 144 16.99 25.08 -2.40
C LYS A 144 16.65 26.45 -3.00
N LYS A 145 15.68 26.57 -3.92
CA LYS A 145 15.21 27.86 -4.47
C LYS A 145 13.79 28.11 -3.93
N ALA A 146 13.60 29.25 -3.29
CA ALA A 146 12.49 29.55 -2.41
C ALA A 146 11.10 29.27 -3.03
N THR A 147 10.43 28.24 -2.52
CA THR A 147 9.22 28.47 -1.73
C THR A 147 9.42 27.75 -0.41
N GLN A 148 9.07 28.40 0.69
CA GLN A 148 9.15 27.90 2.06
C GLN A 148 8.09 26.81 2.32
N ALA A 149 7.74 26.04 1.29
CA ALA A 149 6.78 24.97 1.40
C ALA A 149 7.50 23.76 1.99
N ASP A 150 7.07 23.34 3.17
CA ASP A 150 7.43 22.05 3.74
C ASP A 150 7.07 20.95 2.72
N THR A 151 8.06 20.17 2.29
CA THR A 151 7.86 19.06 1.34
C THR A 151 8.26 17.74 1.93
N VAL A 152 7.71 16.67 1.36
CA VAL A 152 8.04 15.29 1.69
C VAL A 152 8.47 14.58 0.42
N MET A 153 9.62 13.91 0.48
CA MET A 153 10.08 13.01 -0.56
C MET A 153 9.79 11.57 -0.13
N LYS A 154 8.95 10.90 -0.88
CA LYS A 154 8.67 9.48 -0.76
C LYS A 154 9.57 8.69 -1.69
N ARG A 155 10.17 7.63 -1.18
CA ARG A 155 10.91 6.62 -1.93
C ARG A 155 10.23 5.28 -1.75
N TYR A 156 10.00 4.56 -2.83
CA TYR A 156 9.31 3.29 -2.78
C TYR A 156 9.74 2.34 -3.90
N TRP A 157 9.48 1.05 -3.72
CA TRP A 157 9.90 -0.03 -4.63
C TRP A 157 8.71 -0.83 -5.21
N PRO A 158 7.86 -0.23 -6.04
CA PRO A 158 6.76 -0.96 -6.66
C PRO A 158 7.30 -1.97 -7.70
N GLU A 159 6.49 -2.96 -8.01
CA GLU A 159 6.73 -3.82 -9.17
C GLU A 159 6.74 -2.96 -10.44
N VAL A 160 7.62 -3.30 -11.39
CA VAL A 160 7.88 -2.54 -12.62
C VAL A 160 6.64 -2.45 -13.49
N THR A 161 5.82 -3.50 -13.50
CA THR A 161 4.57 -3.60 -14.27
C THR A 161 3.48 -2.64 -13.80
N LEU A 162 3.62 -2.08 -12.59
CA LEU A 162 2.60 -1.23 -11.98
C LEU A 162 2.74 0.22 -12.40
N THR A 163 1.59 0.85 -12.62
CA THR A 163 1.48 2.31 -12.78
C THR A 163 2.16 3.01 -11.60
N SER A 164 2.96 4.05 -11.88
CA SER A 164 3.57 4.84 -10.81
C SER A 164 2.51 5.62 -10.04
N GLU A 165 2.69 5.75 -8.73
CA GLU A 165 1.83 6.54 -7.86
C GLU A 165 1.66 7.98 -8.35
N ALA A 166 2.70 8.57 -8.94
CA ALA A 166 2.64 9.88 -9.58
C ALA A 166 1.58 9.94 -10.69
N VAL A 167 1.61 8.96 -11.61
CA VAL A 167 0.67 8.89 -12.74
C VAL A 167 -0.75 8.57 -12.25
N ALA A 168 -0.87 7.66 -11.27
CA ALA A 168 -2.15 7.36 -10.64
C ALA A 168 -2.78 8.59 -9.97
N LEU A 169 -1.98 9.37 -9.21
CA LEU A 169 -2.41 10.62 -8.59
C LEU A 169 -2.85 11.67 -9.61
N GLU A 170 -2.07 11.88 -10.67
CA GLU A 170 -2.42 12.86 -11.70
C GLU A 170 -3.72 12.53 -12.42
N ARG A 171 -3.94 11.26 -12.74
CA ARG A 171 -5.20 10.81 -13.33
C ARG A 171 -6.37 10.97 -12.37
N ALA A 172 -6.19 10.64 -11.08
CA ALA A 172 -7.22 10.84 -10.06
C ALA A 172 -7.57 12.33 -9.89
N VAL A 173 -6.57 13.21 -9.91
CA VAL A 173 -6.76 14.68 -9.86
C VAL A 173 -7.50 15.17 -11.11
N GLU A 174 -7.13 14.71 -12.30
CA GLU A 174 -7.82 15.09 -13.54
C GLU A 174 -9.29 14.66 -13.53
N MET A 175 -9.54 13.42 -13.12
CA MET A 175 -10.88 12.83 -13.00
C MET A 175 -11.76 13.52 -11.94
N GLY A 176 -11.12 14.07 -10.91
CA GLY A 176 -11.77 14.80 -9.81
C GLY A 176 -11.93 16.30 -10.06
N ARG A 177 -11.46 16.84 -11.19
CA ARG A 177 -11.56 18.28 -11.47
C ARG A 177 -13.03 18.73 -11.49
N GLY A 178 -13.37 19.72 -10.66
CA GLY A 178 -14.74 20.22 -10.51
C GLY A 178 -15.64 19.37 -9.63
N ASP A 179 -15.14 18.25 -9.09
CA ASP A 179 -15.85 17.44 -8.11
C ASP A 179 -15.43 17.88 -6.69
N PRO A 180 -16.34 18.47 -5.89
CA PRO A 180 -16.00 19.00 -4.57
C PRO A 180 -15.57 17.93 -3.57
N LEU A 181 -15.90 16.64 -3.81
CA LEU A 181 -15.50 15.55 -2.93
C LEU A 181 -14.06 15.08 -3.20
N ILE A 182 -13.48 15.40 -4.36
CA ILE A 182 -12.11 15.00 -4.73
C ILE A 182 -11.18 16.21 -4.75
N GLU A 183 -11.66 17.37 -5.20
CA GLU A 183 -10.84 18.55 -5.42
C GLU A 183 -10.25 19.11 -4.11
N GLY A 184 -8.92 19.04 -4.01
CA GLY A 184 -8.17 19.42 -2.80
C GLY A 184 -8.13 18.35 -1.71
N HIS A 185 -8.64 17.14 -1.99
CA HIS A 185 -8.62 15.99 -1.08
C HIS A 185 -7.62 14.89 -1.49
N LEU A 186 -6.76 15.17 -2.49
CA LEU A 186 -5.67 14.30 -2.93
C LEU A 186 -4.29 14.97 -2.75
N PRO A 187 -3.20 14.20 -2.54
CA PRO A 187 -1.85 14.74 -2.42
C PRO A 187 -1.43 15.58 -3.63
N THR A 188 -0.78 16.71 -3.36
CA THR A 188 -0.18 17.54 -4.41
C THR A 188 1.21 17.03 -4.77
N VAL A 189 1.32 16.40 -5.94
CA VAL A 189 2.61 16.00 -6.54
C VAL A 189 3.33 17.21 -7.13
N LEU A 190 4.60 17.37 -6.74
CA LEU A 190 5.51 18.44 -7.19
C LEU A 190 6.50 17.94 -8.25
N ALA A 191 7.00 16.71 -8.08
CA ALA A 191 7.89 16.05 -9.02
C ALA A 191 7.88 14.53 -8.80
N SER A 192 8.19 13.75 -9.83
CA SER A 192 8.46 12.31 -9.72
C SER A 192 9.69 11.90 -10.51
N TYR A 193 10.34 10.84 -10.05
CA TYR A 193 11.49 10.27 -10.73
C TYR A 193 11.50 8.75 -10.60
N ASP A 194 11.35 8.07 -11.73
CA ASP A 194 11.51 6.62 -11.84
C ASP A 194 12.97 6.32 -12.17
N LEU A 195 13.68 5.66 -11.26
CA LEU A 195 15.07 5.28 -11.53
C LEU A 195 15.09 4.21 -12.62
N ASN A 196 16.00 4.38 -13.57
CA ASN A 196 16.26 3.37 -14.59
C ASN A 196 17.04 2.20 -13.95
N TYR A 197 16.40 1.41 -13.11
CA TYR A 197 16.95 0.22 -12.47
C TYR A 197 15.83 -0.76 -12.14
N SER A 198 16.03 -2.03 -12.49
CA SER A 198 15.13 -3.14 -12.20
C SER A 198 15.88 -4.22 -11.43
N THR A 199 15.29 -4.76 -10.36
CA THR A 199 15.83 -5.94 -9.65
C THR A 199 15.81 -7.20 -10.53
N GLY A 200 15.02 -7.18 -11.61
CA GLY A 200 14.93 -8.27 -12.58
C GLY A 200 16.18 -8.45 -13.43
N THR A 201 16.96 -7.38 -13.67
CA THR A 201 18.06 -7.39 -14.64
C THR A 201 19.05 -8.54 -14.41
N ILE A 202 19.54 -8.70 -13.17
CA ILE A 202 20.48 -9.79 -12.86
C ILE A 202 19.82 -11.18 -12.92
N ARG A 203 18.54 -11.29 -12.54
CA ARG A 203 17.80 -12.56 -12.54
C ARG A 203 17.50 -13.03 -13.96
N GLU A 204 17.13 -12.12 -14.85
CA GLU A 204 16.91 -12.40 -16.27
C GLU A 204 18.19 -12.91 -16.93
N ASP A 205 19.34 -12.32 -16.61
CA ASP A 205 20.63 -12.77 -17.14
C ASP A 205 21.02 -14.15 -16.59
N ILE A 206 20.84 -14.40 -15.28
CA ILE A 206 21.07 -15.74 -14.68
C ILE A 206 20.12 -16.80 -15.26
N GLN A 207 18.85 -16.45 -15.51
CA GLN A 207 17.87 -17.37 -16.10
C GLN A 207 18.23 -17.76 -17.53
N LYS A 208 18.73 -16.81 -18.34
CA LYS A 208 19.22 -17.12 -19.71
C LYS A 208 20.35 -18.14 -19.70
N GLU A 209 21.13 -18.21 -18.61
CA GLU A 209 22.20 -19.21 -18.44
C GLU A 209 21.69 -20.58 -17.94
N GLY A 210 20.41 -20.72 -17.57
CA GLY A 210 19.78 -21.99 -17.20
C GLY A 210 20.14 -22.52 -15.80
N ARG A 211 20.64 -21.68 -14.89
CA ARG A 211 21.28 -22.09 -13.62
C ARG A 211 20.54 -21.66 -12.36
N THR A 212 19.26 -21.96 -12.23
CA THR A 212 18.48 -21.61 -11.02
C THR A 212 17.92 -22.83 -10.31
N VAL A 213 18.16 -22.92 -9.00
CA VAL A 213 17.47 -23.83 -8.09
C VAL A 213 16.70 -22.97 -7.07
N GLY A 214 15.37 -23.09 -7.03
CA GLY A 214 14.52 -22.35 -6.10
C GLY A 214 13.23 -21.77 -6.73
N ASN A 215 12.22 -21.51 -5.89
CA ASN A 215 10.84 -21.20 -6.31
C ASN A 215 10.40 -19.73 -6.10
N ALA A 216 11.31 -18.75 -6.07
CA ALA A 216 10.91 -17.36 -5.77
C ALA A 216 11.49 -16.36 -6.78
N ILE A 217 10.87 -16.29 -7.96
CA ILE A 217 10.97 -15.11 -8.81
C ILE A 217 9.66 -14.34 -8.58
N GLY A 218 9.61 -13.55 -7.50
CA GLY A 218 8.59 -12.50 -7.42
C GLY A 218 8.77 -11.52 -8.58
N ASP A 219 7.78 -10.66 -8.84
CA ASP A 219 7.89 -9.68 -9.93
C ASP A 219 9.08 -8.72 -9.72
N SER A 220 9.63 -8.22 -10.83
CA SER A 220 10.74 -7.27 -10.80
C SER A 220 10.29 -5.93 -10.21
N HIS A 221 11.14 -5.29 -9.40
CA HIS A 221 10.87 -4.00 -8.76
C HIS A 221 11.80 -2.90 -9.27
N CYS A 222 11.33 -1.65 -9.24
CA CYS A 222 12.14 -0.46 -9.54
C CYS A 222 12.04 0.56 -8.40
N MET A 223 13.07 1.37 -8.19
CA MET A 223 13.00 2.46 -7.21
C MET A 223 12.31 3.67 -7.85
N ARG A 224 11.28 4.19 -7.18
CA ARG A 224 10.60 5.43 -7.57
C ARG A 224 10.71 6.48 -6.47
N LEU A 225 10.85 7.73 -6.87
CA LEU A 225 10.86 8.91 -6.00
C LEU A 225 9.67 9.79 -6.32
N LEU A 226 8.98 10.27 -5.29
CA LEU A 226 7.82 11.14 -5.39
C LEU A 226 7.98 12.31 -4.42
N LEU A 227 8.02 13.54 -4.93
CA LEU A 227 8.08 14.76 -4.14
C LEU A 227 6.68 15.35 -4.03
N MET A 228 6.21 15.57 -2.80
CA MET A 228 4.88 16.09 -2.50
C MET A 228 4.95 17.23 -1.49
N ARG A 229 3.88 18.02 -1.39
CA ARG A 229 3.68 18.91 -0.23
C ARG A 229 3.61 18.07 1.05
N LYS A 230 4.15 18.60 2.15
CA LYS A 230 4.06 17.95 3.46
C LYS A 230 2.62 17.99 3.95
N LEU A 231 2.14 16.82 4.36
CA LEU A 231 0.85 16.63 5.00
C LEU A 231 1.08 15.99 6.37
N LEU A 232 0.14 16.17 7.28
CA LEU A 232 0.22 15.64 8.64
C LEU A 232 -0.70 14.42 8.79
N PRO A 233 -0.32 13.39 9.56
CA PRO A 233 -1.24 12.30 9.88
C PRO A 233 -2.45 12.82 10.66
N ILE A 234 -3.64 12.32 10.35
CA ILE A 234 -4.87 12.73 11.07
C ILE A 234 -4.91 12.19 12.50
N ASP A 235 -4.09 11.17 12.77
CA ASP A 235 -4.03 10.44 14.03
C ASP A 235 -3.75 11.34 15.25
N GLY A 236 -2.99 12.41 15.03
CA GLY A 236 -2.63 13.39 16.06
C GLY A 236 -3.62 14.55 16.22
N LEU A 237 -4.72 14.56 15.45
CA LEU A 237 -5.74 15.62 15.56
C LEU A 237 -6.62 15.41 16.81
N PRO A 238 -7.17 16.51 17.35
CA PRO A 238 -8.24 16.44 18.35
C PRO A 238 -9.43 15.64 17.84
N ALA A 239 -10.17 14.99 18.73
CA ALA A 239 -11.22 14.02 18.36
C ALA A 239 -12.27 14.56 17.37
N GLU A 240 -12.69 15.82 17.51
CA GLU A 240 -13.69 16.46 16.64
C GLU A 240 -13.13 16.78 15.25
N GLU A 241 -11.91 17.31 15.21
CA GLU A 241 -11.21 17.62 13.96
C GLU A 241 -10.84 16.33 13.22
N PHE A 242 -10.45 15.28 13.97
CA PHE A 242 -10.29 13.94 13.43
C PHE A 242 -11.58 13.45 12.76
N LEU A 243 -12.74 13.58 13.42
CA LEU A 243 -14.03 13.15 12.85
C LEU A 243 -14.35 13.91 11.56
N ARG A 244 -14.16 15.23 11.53
CA ARG A 244 -14.38 16.07 10.34
C ARG A 244 -13.48 15.62 9.18
N VAL A 245 -12.19 15.47 9.44
CA VAL A 245 -11.20 15.07 8.44
C VAL A 245 -11.44 13.63 7.98
N TRP A 246 -11.85 12.74 8.88
CA TRP A 246 -12.23 11.38 8.56
C TRP A 246 -13.42 11.33 7.61
N VAL A 247 -14.41 12.22 7.79
CA VAL A 247 -15.53 12.41 6.86
C VAL A 247 -15.06 12.81 5.47
N GLU A 248 -14.19 13.81 5.38
CA GLU A 248 -13.64 14.27 4.09
C GLU A 248 -12.89 13.16 3.35
N CYS A 249 -12.10 12.36 4.06
CA CYS A 249 -11.36 11.25 3.47
C CYS A 249 -12.29 10.15 2.92
N TYR A 250 -13.33 9.71 3.65
CA TYR A 250 -14.21 8.67 3.10
C TYR A 250 -15.08 9.22 1.95
N ARG A 251 -15.45 10.51 1.97
CA ARG A 251 -16.19 11.13 0.85
C ARG A 251 -15.36 11.23 -0.41
N CYS A 252 -14.07 11.58 -0.26
CA CYS A 252 -13.12 11.51 -1.36
C CYS A 252 -12.98 10.08 -1.90
N HIS A 253 -12.86 9.08 -1.01
CA HIS A 253 -12.83 7.68 -1.42
C HIS A 253 -14.10 7.26 -2.17
N PHE A 254 -15.28 7.62 -1.67
CA PHE A 254 -16.55 7.36 -2.33
C PHE A 254 -16.57 7.92 -3.75
N ALA A 255 -16.25 9.21 -3.92
CA ALA A 255 -16.25 9.83 -5.23
C ALA A 255 -15.25 9.17 -6.20
N LEU A 256 -14.06 8.78 -5.72
CA LEU A 256 -13.09 8.01 -6.51
C LEU A 256 -13.65 6.64 -6.92
N TRP A 257 -14.25 5.91 -5.96
CA TRP A 257 -14.85 4.59 -6.20
C TRP A 257 -15.90 4.67 -7.31
N MET A 258 -16.81 5.64 -7.20
CA MET A 258 -17.91 5.83 -8.13
C MET A 258 -17.44 6.20 -9.55
N LYS A 259 -16.22 6.73 -9.68
CA LYS A 259 -15.58 7.05 -10.96
C LYS A 259 -14.62 5.96 -11.46
N GLY A 260 -14.62 4.78 -10.84
CA GLY A 260 -13.85 3.63 -11.34
C GLY A 260 -12.48 3.40 -10.67
N LEU A 261 -12.15 4.17 -9.62
CA LEU A 261 -10.85 4.10 -8.94
C LEU A 261 -10.95 3.46 -7.55
N LYS A 262 -10.35 2.28 -7.38
CA LYS A 262 -10.27 1.59 -6.08
C LYS A 262 -8.98 1.93 -5.36
N HIS A 263 -9.05 2.29 -4.07
CA HIS A 263 -7.86 2.51 -3.25
C HIS A 263 -7.22 1.21 -2.73
N THR A 264 -8.03 0.23 -2.34
CA THR A 264 -7.62 -1.11 -1.83
C THR A 264 -6.76 -1.16 -0.53
N ASP A 265 -6.11 -0.07 -0.11
CA ASP A 265 -5.30 0.03 1.13
C ASP A 265 -5.79 1.14 2.07
N ILE A 266 -7.07 1.14 2.43
CA ILE A 266 -7.62 2.08 3.43
C ILE A 266 -6.98 1.82 4.79
N SER A 267 -6.29 2.83 5.33
CA SER A 267 -5.58 2.76 6.60
C SER A 267 -5.42 4.14 7.22
N LEU A 268 -5.22 4.18 8.54
CA LEU A 268 -4.98 5.41 9.29
C LEU A 268 -3.74 6.18 8.78
N ASP A 269 -2.73 5.47 8.26
CA ASP A 269 -1.52 6.08 7.68
C ASP A 269 -1.77 6.79 6.33
N ASN A 270 -2.78 6.34 5.59
CA ASN A 270 -3.15 6.92 4.30
C ASN A 270 -4.16 8.06 4.45
N MET A 271 -4.66 8.33 5.65
CA MET A 271 -5.50 9.50 5.93
C MET A 271 -4.63 10.64 6.48
N LEU A 272 -4.60 11.75 5.75
CA LEU A 272 -3.72 12.89 6.01
C LEU A 272 -4.53 14.18 6.16
N TYR A 273 -3.87 15.22 6.65
CA TYR A 273 -4.39 16.56 6.85
C TYR A 273 -3.44 17.56 6.22
N ASP A 274 -3.98 18.45 5.39
CA ASP A 274 -3.25 19.59 4.86
C ASP A 274 -3.38 20.77 5.85
N PRO A 275 -2.29 21.17 6.55
CA PRO A 275 -2.34 22.27 7.49
C PRO A 275 -2.51 23.64 6.83
N VAL A 276 -2.29 23.75 5.50
CA VAL A 276 -2.43 25.00 4.74
C VAL A 276 -3.88 25.19 4.32
N THR A 277 -4.50 24.16 3.74
CA THR A 277 -5.89 24.24 3.27
C THR A 277 -6.91 23.79 4.33
N GLN A 278 -6.43 23.22 5.44
CA GLN A 278 -7.23 22.61 6.51
C GLN A 278 -8.16 21.49 6.01
N LYS A 279 -7.77 20.79 4.94
CA LYS A 279 -8.57 19.70 4.34
C LYS A 279 -8.01 18.34 4.71
N GLY A 280 -8.90 17.36 4.83
CA GLY A 280 -8.54 15.95 4.79
C GLY A 280 -8.03 15.55 3.42
N VAL A 281 -6.94 14.80 3.41
CA VAL A 281 -6.30 14.33 2.18
C VAL A 281 -6.16 12.83 2.26
N LEU A 282 -6.76 12.12 1.30
CA LEU A 282 -6.59 10.68 1.19
C LEU A 282 -5.38 10.40 0.31
N ASN A 283 -4.33 9.85 0.91
CA ASN A 283 -3.15 9.41 0.18
C ASN A 283 -3.52 8.27 -0.78
N VAL A 284 -2.92 8.23 -1.96
CA VAL A 284 -3.43 7.42 -3.07
C VAL A 284 -2.46 6.28 -3.38
N CYS A 285 -2.14 5.49 -2.36
CA CYS A 285 -1.23 4.35 -2.49
C CYS A 285 -1.98 3.13 -3.03
N ASN A 286 -1.47 2.52 -4.11
CA ASN A 286 -2.00 1.30 -4.75
C ASN A 286 -3.39 1.46 -5.39
N LEU A 287 -3.65 2.55 -6.14
CA LEU A 287 -4.87 2.62 -6.95
C LEU A 287 -4.95 1.51 -8.00
N VAL A 288 -6.11 0.87 -8.07
CA VAL A 288 -6.48 -0.10 -9.10
C VAL A 288 -7.64 0.45 -9.91
N TYR A 289 -7.52 0.42 -11.24
CA TYR A 289 -8.60 0.78 -12.14
C TYR A 289 -9.56 -0.39 -12.30
N LEU A 290 -10.87 -0.11 -12.20
CA LEU A 290 -11.91 -1.12 -12.37
C LEU A 290 -11.91 -1.81 -13.75
N ASP A 291 -11.48 -1.09 -14.80
CA ASP A 291 -11.48 -1.61 -16.18
C ASP A 291 -10.17 -2.32 -16.58
N ASP A 292 -9.10 -2.19 -15.78
CA ASP A 292 -7.80 -2.78 -16.12
C ASP A 292 -7.65 -4.18 -15.50
N ARG A 293 -8.20 -5.18 -16.20
CA ARG A 293 -8.12 -6.61 -15.81
C ARG A 293 -6.68 -7.11 -15.61
N SER A 294 -5.68 -6.44 -16.18
CA SER A 294 -4.27 -6.84 -16.06
C SER A 294 -3.64 -6.44 -14.71
N GLN A 295 -4.10 -5.32 -14.10
CA GLN A 295 -3.66 -4.88 -12.78
C GLN A 295 -4.50 -5.48 -11.63
N ALA A 296 -5.73 -5.90 -11.93
CA ALA A 296 -6.72 -6.32 -10.94
C ALA A 296 -6.40 -7.65 -10.21
N ILE A 297 -5.75 -8.62 -10.87
CA ILE A 297 -5.71 -10.00 -10.36
C ILE A 297 -4.87 -10.15 -9.08
N GLY A 298 -3.88 -9.28 -8.84
CA GLY A 298 -3.03 -9.32 -7.64
C GLY A 298 -3.25 -8.15 -6.67
N GLN A 299 -3.51 -6.94 -7.19
CA GLN A 299 -3.59 -5.73 -6.37
C GLN A 299 -4.93 -5.52 -5.66
N GLU A 300 -6.02 -6.11 -6.17
CA GLU A 300 -7.29 -6.07 -5.44
C GLU A 300 -7.22 -6.81 -4.10
N ARG A 301 -6.21 -7.66 -3.91
CA ARG A 301 -5.99 -8.51 -2.72
C ARG A 301 -5.06 -7.89 -1.68
N THR A 302 -4.64 -6.63 -1.85
CA THR A 302 -3.84 -5.91 -0.86
C THR A 302 -4.72 -5.24 0.19
N GLY A 303 -4.20 -4.99 1.39
CA GLY A 303 -4.90 -4.21 2.41
C GLY A 303 -4.17 -4.21 3.74
N THR A 304 -4.45 -3.20 4.56
CA THR A 304 -3.95 -3.16 5.94
C THR A 304 -4.84 -4.03 6.81
N VAL A 305 -4.40 -5.27 7.09
CA VAL A 305 -5.15 -6.33 7.81
C VAL A 305 -5.95 -5.82 9.02
N PRO A 306 -5.41 -5.00 9.95
CA PRO A 306 -6.18 -4.47 11.08
C PRO A 306 -7.46 -3.71 10.69
N PHE A 307 -7.49 -3.10 9.51
CA PHE A 307 -8.61 -2.27 9.04
C PHE A 307 -9.46 -2.96 7.98
N MET A 308 -9.01 -4.06 7.39
CA MET A 308 -9.80 -4.80 6.40
C MET A 308 -11.16 -5.23 6.95
N ALA A 309 -12.16 -5.19 6.07
CA ALA A 309 -13.51 -5.67 6.36
C ALA A 309 -13.55 -7.15 6.75
N MET A 310 -14.53 -7.53 7.57
CA MET A 310 -14.68 -8.90 8.09
C MET A 310 -14.78 -9.94 6.96
N ASP A 311 -15.54 -9.64 5.89
CA ASP A 311 -15.68 -10.54 4.72
C ASP A 311 -14.35 -10.76 3.97
N LEU A 312 -13.43 -9.79 4.02
CA LEU A 312 -12.13 -9.85 3.35
C LEU A 312 -11.05 -10.54 4.19
N LEU A 313 -11.28 -10.73 5.49
CA LEU A 313 -10.36 -11.46 6.38
C LEU A 313 -10.58 -12.98 6.26
N SER A 314 -10.52 -13.50 5.04
CA SER A 314 -10.91 -14.86 4.68
C SER A 314 -9.97 -15.46 3.63
N ARG A 315 -9.90 -16.79 3.59
CA ARG A 315 -9.02 -17.48 2.63
C ARG A 315 -9.51 -17.28 1.19
N GLU A 316 -10.82 -17.27 1.03
CA GLU A 316 -11.59 -17.11 -0.19
C GLU A 316 -11.23 -15.78 -0.86
N TYR A 317 -11.16 -14.69 -0.10
CA TYR A 317 -10.70 -13.40 -0.61
C TYR A 317 -9.25 -13.43 -1.13
N PHE A 318 -8.32 -13.99 -0.36
CA PHE A 318 -6.91 -14.09 -0.80
C PHE A 318 -6.71 -15.06 -1.97
N ARG A 319 -7.64 -15.98 -2.20
CA ARG A 319 -7.71 -16.82 -3.41
C ARG A 319 -8.39 -16.14 -4.59
N GLY A 320 -9.08 -15.02 -4.37
CA GLY A 320 -9.80 -14.30 -5.42
C GLY A 320 -11.24 -14.69 -5.64
N GLU A 321 -11.82 -15.42 -4.70
CA GLU A 321 -13.20 -15.91 -4.77
C GLU A 321 -14.19 -14.83 -4.30
N ILE A 322 -13.74 -13.84 -3.53
CA ILE A 322 -14.55 -12.71 -3.05
C ILE A 322 -14.11 -11.42 -3.76
N ALA A 323 -15.06 -10.79 -4.45
CA ALA A 323 -14.87 -9.48 -5.04
C ALA A 323 -14.89 -8.38 -3.97
N ARG A 324 -13.93 -7.45 -4.03
CA ARG A 324 -13.94 -6.27 -3.16
C ARG A 324 -14.99 -5.26 -3.63
N LEU A 325 -15.93 -4.91 -2.75
CA LEU A 325 -17.02 -3.94 -2.94
C LEU A 325 -16.77 -2.65 -2.15
N TYR A 326 -17.48 -1.57 -2.49
CA TYR A 326 -17.37 -0.28 -1.79
C TYR A 326 -17.58 -0.45 -0.28
N ARG A 327 -18.59 -1.23 0.11
CA ARG A 327 -18.89 -1.49 1.53
C ARG A 327 -17.72 -2.04 2.32
N HIS A 328 -16.81 -2.80 1.69
CA HIS A 328 -15.64 -3.33 2.38
C HIS A 328 -14.62 -2.23 2.68
N ASP A 329 -14.38 -1.33 1.74
CA ASP A 329 -13.51 -0.18 1.96
C ASP A 329 -14.18 0.81 2.95
N PHE A 330 -15.50 1.01 2.87
CA PHE A 330 -16.23 1.84 3.82
C PHE A 330 -16.20 1.27 5.25
N GLU A 331 -16.38 -0.05 5.41
CA GLU A 331 -16.20 -0.74 6.69
C GLU A 331 -14.78 -0.51 7.26
N SER A 332 -13.77 -0.41 6.39
CA SER A 332 -12.39 -0.11 6.82
C SER A 332 -12.27 1.26 7.50
N PHE A 333 -12.98 2.28 7.01
CA PHE A 333 -13.07 3.58 7.68
C PHE A 333 -13.70 3.48 9.07
N LEU A 334 -14.69 2.61 9.26
CA LEU A 334 -15.33 2.38 10.57
C LEU A 334 -14.38 1.70 11.56
N TRP A 335 -13.62 0.70 11.12
CA TRP A 335 -12.57 0.09 11.94
C TRP A 335 -11.49 1.11 12.33
N ILE A 336 -11.13 2.05 11.45
CA ILE A 336 -10.17 3.14 11.75
C ILE A 336 -10.73 4.08 12.82
N LEU A 337 -11.98 4.53 12.67
CA LEU A 337 -12.66 5.42 13.62
C LEU A 337 -12.64 4.80 15.03
N LEU A 338 -13.03 3.53 15.13
CA LEU A 338 -13.01 2.77 16.38
C LEU A 338 -11.61 2.67 16.95
N TYR A 339 -10.64 2.22 16.15
CA TYR A 339 -9.25 2.02 16.59
C TYR A 339 -8.66 3.32 17.15
N ARG A 340 -8.88 4.45 16.48
CA ARG A 340 -8.39 5.74 16.93
C ARG A 340 -9.07 6.24 18.21
N LEU A 341 -10.38 6.07 18.35
CA LEU A 341 -11.11 6.62 19.49
C LEU A 341 -10.92 5.77 20.76
N LEU A 342 -10.80 4.45 20.62
CA LEU A 342 -10.74 3.52 21.76
C LEU A 342 -9.31 3.21 22.25
N ARG A 343 -8.26 3.61 21.52
CA ARG A 343 -6.89 3.45 22.03
C ARG A 343 -6.62 4.43 23.17
N GLY A 344 -5.72 4.04 24.08
CA GLY A 344 -5.25 4.88 25.18
C GLY A 344 -6.04 4.80 26.48
N PHE A 345 -7.16 4.05 26.52
CA PHE A 345 -8.02 3.98 27.72
C PHE A 345 -7.41 3.21 28.90
N THR A 346 -7.22 1.90 28.77
CA THR A 346 -6.55 1.07 29.79
C THR A 346 -5.46 0.22 29.18
N THR A 347 -4.54 -0.27 30.01
CA THR A 347 -3.48 -1.18 29.56
C THR A 347 -4.05 -2.45 28.95
N GLU A 348 -5.12 -2.99 29.54
CA GLU A 348 -5.80 -4.21 29.11
C GLU A 348 -6.48 -4.00 27.75
N GLN A 349 -7.28 -2.95 27.60
CA GLN A 349 -7.94 -2.63 26.32
C GLN A 349 -6.91 -2.37 25.22
N ASN A 350 -5.82 -1.68 25.52
CA ASN A 350 -4.74 -1.45 24.54
C ASN A 350 -4.02 -2.73 24.15
N LYS A 351 -3.82 -3.68 25.07
CA LYS A 351 -3.28 -5.01 24.75
C LYS A 351 -4.22 -5.77 23.82
N ASP A 352 -5.52 -5.72 24.06
CA ASP A 352 -6.51 -6.39 23.23
C ASP A 352 -6.65 -5.74 21.84
N LEU A 353 -6.67 -4.42 21.77
CA LEU A 353 -6.62 -3.68 20.50
C LEU A 353 -5.31 -3.95 19.73
N GLY A 354 -4.20 -4.08 20.45
CA GLY A 354 -2.89 -4.41 19.89
C GLY A 354 -2.84 -5.76 19.19
N LYS A 355 -3.70 -6.73 19.55
CA LYS A 355 -3.80 -8.04 18.86
C LYS A 355 -4.23 -7.90 17.40
N TRP A 356 -4.90 -6.81 17.05
CA TRP A 356 -5.35 -6.56 15.68
C TRP A 356 -4.18 -6.19 14.77
N ASN A 357 -3.08 -5.68 15.33
CA ASN A 357 -1.85 -5.30 14.61
C ASN A 357 -1.05 -6.54 14.17
N THR A 358 -1.66 -7.39 13.34
CA THR A 358 -1.09 -8.63 12.82
C THR A 358 -1.17 -8.65 11.29
N GLY A 359 -0.25 -9.36 10.64
CA GLY A 359 -0.33 -9.68 9.21
C GLY A 359 -1.17 -10.92 8.91
N ASN A 360 -1.59 -11.66 9.94
CA ASN A 360 -2.43 -12.85 9.80
C ASN A 360 -3.91 -12.46 9.80
N TYR A 361 -4.57 -12.60 8.65
CA TYR A 361 -5.97 -12.23 8.50
C TYR A 361 -6.90 -13.01 9.43
N LYS A 362 -6.59 -14.27 9.74
CA LYS A 362 -7.40 -15.12 10.62
C LYS A 362 -7.36 -14.63 12.06
N ASP A 363 -6.17 -14.36 12.58
CA ASP A 363 -5.99 -13.86 13.96
C ASP A 363 -6.68 -12.49 14.14
N CYS A 364 -6.63 -11.64 13.10
CA CYS A 364 -7.33 -10.37 13.08
C CYS A 364 -8.86 -10.56 13.06
N PHE A 365 -9.38 -11.47 12.24
CA PHE A 365 -10.81 -11.79 12.19
C PHE A 365 -11.33 -12.27 13.54
N GLU A 366 -10.59 -13.17 14.20
CA GLU A 366 -10.93 -13.69 15.52
C GLU A 366 -10.95 -12.58 16.58
N SER A 367 -9.94 -11.70 16.56
CA SER A 367 -9.85 -10.57 17.49
C SER A 367 -10.99 -9.56 17.31
N LYS A 368 -11.34 -9.22 16.06
CA LYS A 368 -12.49 -8.36 15.74
C LYS A 368 -13.81 -9.01 16.12
N SER A 369 -13.98 -10.30 15.84
CA SER A 369 -15.18 -11.06 16.24
C SER A 369 -15.35 -11.09 17.75
N ALA A 370 -14.26 -11.29 18.51
CA ALA A 370 -14.29 -11.22 19.96
C ALA A 370 -14.69 -9.82 20.46
N PHE A 371 -14.23 -8.77 19.79
CA PHE A 371 -14.65 -7.40 20.09
C PHE A 371 -16.15 -7.20 19.93
N LEU A 372 -16.69 -7.53 18.76
CA LEU A 372 -18.12 -7.39 18.47
C LEU A 372 -18.96 -8.16 19.50
N ALA A 373 -18.57 -9.40 19.82
CA ALA A 373 -19.34 -10.27 20.71
C ALA A 373 -19.26 -9.90 22.20
N ARG A 374 -18.13 -9.34 22.68
CA ARG A 374 -17.85 -9.22 24.13
C ARG A 374 -17.53 -7.82 24.61
N TYR A 375 -16.95 -6.99 23.74
CA TYR A 375 -16.27 -5.76 24.16
C TYR A 375 -16.92 -4.49 23.64
N MET A 376 -17.70 -4.58 22.57
CA MET A 376 -18.32 -3.42 21.93
C MET A 376 -19.16 -2.57 22.89
N GLY A 377 -19.86 -3.19 23.84
CA GLY A 377 -20.66 -2.50 24.85
C GLY A 377 -19.90 -2.06 26.10
N THR A 378 -18.64 -2.44 26.28
CA THR A 378 -17.89 -2.26 27.53
C THR A 378 -16.62 -1.43 27.36
N TRP A 379 -16.04 -1.36 26.16
CA TRP A 379 -14.87 -0.53 25.90
C TRP A 379 -15.22 0.96 25.94
N GLU A 380 -14.34 1.72 26.58
CA GLU A 380 -14.46 3.17 26.73
C GLU A 380 -13.30 3.90 26.06
N ALA A 381 -13.46 5.21 25.88
CA ALA A 381 -12.47 6.11 25.32
C ALA A 381 -12.05 7.15 26.36
N THR A 382 -10.86 7.72 26.21
CA THR A 382 -10.35 8.78 27.10
C THR A 382 -10.79 10.17 26.64
N ASP A 383 -10.91 11.10 27.59
CA ASP A 383 -10.98 12.54 27.34
C ASP A 383 -11.99 12.94 26.23
N GLU A 384 -11.54 13.77 25.29
CA GLU A 384 -12.29 14.22 24.11
C GLU A 384 -12.76 13.07 23.19
N ASN A 385 -12.04 11.94 23.16
CA ASN A 385 -12.46 10.78 22.36
C ASN A 385 -13.75 10.17 22.92
N ALA A 386 -14.01 10.28 24.22
CA ALA A 386 -15.20 9.74 24.87
C ALA A 386 -16.49 10.38 24.34
N LEU A 387 -16.48 11.69 24.11
CA LEU A 387 -17.64 12.41 23.58
C LEU A 387 -17.95 11.97 22.15
N VAL A 388 -16.94 11.92 21.29
CA VAL A 388 -17.10 11.49 19.89
C VAL A 388 -17.50 10.02 19.79
N TRP A 389 -16.91 9.15 20.62
CA TRP A 389 -17.27 7.73 20.66
C TRP A 389 -18.71 7.52 21.14
N LYS A 390 -19.10 8.07 22.29
CA LYS A 390 -20.45 7.89 22.86
C LYS A 390 -21.52 8.58 22.01
N GLY A 391 -21.17 9.70 21.39
CA GLY A 391 -22.06 10.46 20.52
C GLY A 391 -22.27 9.82 19.16
N VAL A 392 -21.21 9.49 18.43
CA VAL A 392 -21.27 9.05 17.02
C VAL A 392 -20.69 7.65 16.83
N GLY A 393 -19.44 7.43 17.26
CA GLY A 393 -18.69 6.22 16.96
C GLY A 393 -19.40 4.92 17.35
N PHE A 394 -19.88 4.83 18.59
CA PHE A 394 -20.59 3.66 19.12
C PHE A 394 -21.83 3.32 18.30
N TRP A 395 -22.62 4.32 17.90
CA TRP A 395 -23.87 4.12 17.18
C TRP A 395 -23.66 3.75 15.72
N LEU A 396 -22.66 4.35 15.09
CA LEU A 396 -22.26 3.98 13.74
C LEU A 396 -21.71 2.55 13.71
N PHE A 397 -20.94 2.17 14.72
CA PHE A 397 -20.44 0.81 14.84
C PHE A 397 -21.55 -0.18 15.15
N ARG A 398 -22.56 0.20 15.95
CA ARG A 398 -23.76 -0.62 16.21
C ARG A 398 -24.55 -0.91 14.93
N TRP A 399 -24.71 0.08 14.08
CA TRP A 399 -25.32 -0.12 12.76
C TRP A 399 -24.53 -1.14 11.92
N LEU A 400 -23.19 -1.04 11.91
CA LEU A 400 -22.35 -2.00 11.21
C LEU A 400 -22.49 -3.42 11.80
N ASP A 401 -22.43 -3.56 13.13
CA ASP A 401 -22.55 -4.85 13.82
C ASP A 401 -23.89 -5.54 13.52
N GLU A 402 -24.99 -4.79 13.59
CA GLU A 402 -26.33 -5.28 13.23
C GLU A 402 -26.39 -5.76 11.77
N LYS A 403 -25.71 -5.05 10.85
CA LYS A 403 -25.61 -5.45 9.43
C LYS A 403 -24.77 -6.70 9.25
N LEU A 404 -23.59 -6.78 9.85
CA LEU A 404 -22.71 -7.94 9.78
C LEU A 404 -23.37 -9.19 10.36
N TYR A 405 -24.05 -9.06 11.51
CA TYR A 405 -24.81 -10.13 12.13
C TYR A 405 -25.94 -10.63 11.23
N THR A 406 -26.75 -9.71 10.70
CA THR A 406 -27.86 -10.05 9.80
C THR A 406 -27.37 -10.77 8.55
N MET A 407 -26.30 -10.27 7.92
CA MET A 407 -25.75 -10.89 6.71
C MET A 407 -25.15 -12.27 6.98
N ARG A 408 -24.46 -12.45 8.11
CA ARG A 408 -23.96 -13.76 8.52
C ARG A 408 -25.11 -14.76 8.66
N ARG A 409 -26.14 -14.40 9.44
CA ARG A 409 -27.32 -15.25 9.65
C ARG A 409 -28.01 -15.61 8.33
N LEU A 410 -28.23 -14.64 7.46
CA LEU A 410 -28.93 -14.86 6.19
C LEU A 410 -28.11 -15.72 5.22
N ARG A 411 -26.78 -15.52 5.15
CA ARG A 411 -25.89 -16.36 4.33
C ARG A 411 -25.78 -17.78 4.89
N ASP A 412 -25.77 -17.96 6.21
CA ASP A 412 -25.78 -19.27 6.84
C ASP A 412 -27.08 -20.02 6.52
N LEU A 413 -28.24 -19.36 6.64
CA LEU A 413 -29.53 -19.91 6.21
C LEU A 413 -29.52 -20.30 4.72
N LYS A 414 -29.04 -19.40 3.84
CA LYS A 414 -28.93 -19.68 2.41
C LYS A 414 -28.10 -20.94 2.11
N ASN A 415 -27.06 -21.19 2.89
CA ASN A 415 -26.14 -22.30 2.68
C ASN A 415 -26.60 -23.62 3.30
N GLN A 416 -27.28 -23.57 4.45
CA GLN A 416 -27.65 -24.76 5.24
C GLN A 416 -29.11 -25.16 5.07
N GLU A 417 -30.02 -24.20 4.98
CA GLU A 417 -31.48 -24.37 4.98
C GLU A 417 -32.11 -23.37 3.98
N PRO A 418 -31.82 -23.48 2.66
CA PRO A 418 -32.25 -22.50 1.67
C PRO A 418 -33.79 -22.36 1.58
N GLU A 419 -34.54 -23.40 1.94
CA GLU A 419 -36.00 -23.41 2.06
C GLU A 419 -36.55 -22.49 3.15
N GLU A 420 -35.79 -22.24 4.22
CA GLU A 420 -36.16 -21.33 5.32
C GLU A 420 -35.81 -19.86 4.98
N LEU A 421 -35.07 -19.62 3.89
CA LEU A 421 -34.69 -18.27 3.46
C LEU A 421 -35.88 -17.54 2.81
N SER A 422 -36.45 -16.59 3.55
CA SER A 422 -37.48 -15.71 2.99
C SER A 422 -36.97 -14.92 1.77
N TRP A 423 -37.89 -14.59 0.84
CA TRP A 423 -37.58 -13.74 -0.32
C TRP A 423 -36.96 -12.40 0.09
N SER A 424 -37.48 -11.77 1.15
CA SER A 424 -36.92 -10.52 1.70
C SER A 424 -35.48 -10.67 2.21
N GLY A 425 -35.14 -11.83 2.77
CA GLY A 425 -33.78 -12.14 3.21
C GLY A 425 -32.84 -12.31 2.03
N LEU A 426 -33.28 -13.00 0.97
CA LEU A 426 -32.52 -13.12 -0.27
C LEU A 426 -32.29 -11.75 -0.94
N GLU A 427 -33.29 -10.88 -0.98
CA GLU A 427 -33.14 -9.51 -1.48
C GLU A 427 -32.18 -8.67 -0.63
N GLU A 428 -32.13 -8.89 0.68
CA GLU A 428 -31.18 -8.18 1.55
C GLU A 428 -29.74 -8.64 1.28
N ILE A 429 -29.51 -9.95 1.12
CA ILE A 429 -28.21 -10.49 0.68
C ILE A 429 -27.82 -9.88 -0.66
N ASN A 430 -28.72 -9.93 -1.64
CA ASN A 430 -28.45 -9.44 -2.99
C ASN A 430 -28.11 -7.95 -3.00
N ARG A 431 -28.81 -7.12 -2.20
CA ARG A 431 -28.50 -5.69 -2.08
C ARG A 431 -27.16 -5.44 -1.40
N TRP A 432 -26.83 -6.20 -0.35
CA TRP A 432 -25.56 -6.06 0.37
C TRP A 432 -24.37 -6.51 -0.47
N ASP A 433 -24.54 -7.53 -1.30
CA ASP A 433 -23.50 -8.07 -2.18
C ASP A 433 -23.51 -7.48 -3.61
N ASP A 434 -24.37 -6.49 -3.86
CA ASP A 434 -24.45 -5.78 -5.14
C ASP A 434 -23.22 -4.86 -5.35
N PRO A 435 -22.43 -5.06 -6.42
CA PRO A 435 -21.28 -4.21 -6.74
C PRO A 435 -21.65 -2.85 -7.34
N SER A 436 -22.94 -2.56 -7.56
CA SER A 436 -23.37 -1.36 -8.25
C SER A 436 -23.06 -0.06 -7.49
N ASN A 437 -22.98 1.03 -8.27
CA ASN A 437 -22.95 2.39 -7.76
C ASN A 437 -24.19 2.72 -6.90
N GLN A 438 -25.33 2.08 -7.19
CA GLN A 438 -26.56 2.26 -6.42
C GLN A 438 -26.43 1.67 -5.01
N SER A 439 -25.91 0.44 -4.88
CA SER A 439 -25.62 -0.16 -3.58
C SER A 439 -24.57 0.64 -2.80
N SER A 440 -23.50 1.08 -3.49
CA SER A 440 -22.46 1.94 -2.90
C SER A 440 -23.03 3.23 -2.31
N THR A 441 -23.96 3.87 -3.04
CA THR A 441 -24.68 5.07 -2.59
C THR A 441 -25.54 4.78 -1.36
N GLN A 442 -26.26 3.65 -1.34
CA GLN A 442 -27.13 3.30 -0.22
C GLN A 442 -26.35 3.07 1.07
N VAL A 443 -25.21 2.37 1.00
CA VAL A 443 -24.32 2.14 2.15
C VAL A 443 -23.87 3.47 2.75
N LEU A 444 -23.47 4.43 1.91
CA LEU A 444 -23.06 5.75 2.37
C LEU A 444 -24.24 6.53 3.00
N LYS A 445 -25.40 6.54 2.34
CA LYS A 445 -26.61 7.22 2.85
C LYS A 445 -27.01 6.69 4.23
N ASP A 446 -27.05 5.38 4.41
CA ASP A 446 -27.42 4.74 5.67
C ASP A 446 -26.48 5.18 6.79
N ALA A 447 -25.16 5.11 6.54
CA ALA A 447 -24.14 5.49 7.50
C ALA A 447 -24.18 6.99 7.86
N GLU A 448 -24.27 7.87 6.86
CA GLU A 448 -24.38 9.32 7.10
C GLU A 448 -25.69 9.69 7.81
N GLY A 449 -26.78 8.95 7.55
CA GLY A 449 -28.04 9.08 8.28
C GLY A 449 -27.89 8.78 9.78
N VAL A 450 -27.10 7.77 10.14
CA VAL A 450 -26.76 7.48 11.54
C VAL A 450 -25.96 8.63 12.15
N ILE A 451 -24.93 9.12 11.46
CA ILE A 451 -24.10 10.24 11.95
C ILE A 451 -24.95 11.49 12.18
N ALA A 452 -25.77 11.90 11.21
CA ALA A 452 -26.62 13.07 11.32
C ALA A 452 -27.65 12.96 12.44
N THR A 453 -28.33 11.82 12.55
CA THR A 453 -29.29 11.56 13.63
C THR A 453 -28.65 11.69 15.00
N ARG A 454 -27.40 11.24 15.14
CA ARG A 454 -26.69 11.24 16.41
C ARG A 454 -26.10 12.58 16.78
N LEU A 455 -25.57 13.32 15.82
CA LEU A 455 -25.12 14.69 16.05
C LEU A 455 -26.30 15.61 16.39
N ALA A 456 -27.45 15.45 15.73
CA ALA A 456 -28.66 16.18 16.08
C ALA A 456 -29.11 15.92 17.54
N LYS A 457 -28.95 14.69 18.05
CA LYS A 457 -29.24 14.34 19.45
C LYS A 457 -28.18 14.85 20.43
N ALA A 458 -26.91 14.90 20.02
CA ALA A 458 -25.82 15.40 20.85
C ALA A 458 -25.87 16.93 21.04
N GLY A 459 -26.53 17.64 20.12
CA GLY A 459 -26.67 19.10 20.17
C GLY A 459 -25.31 19.81 20.15
N SER A 460 -25.13 20.82 21.01
CA SER A 460 -23.86 21.56 21.11
C SER A 460 -22.72 20.80 21.81
N SER A 461 -22.95 19.56 22.27
CA SER A 461 -21.94 18.79 23.00
C SER A 461 -20.80 18.29 22.11
N ILE A 462 -21.05 18.22 20.79
CA ILE A 462 -20.04 17.93 19.78
C ILE A 462 -20.18 19.05 18.72
N PRO A 463 -19.32 20.08 18.73
CA PRO A 463 -19.37 21.22 17.81
C PRO A 463 -18.87 20.86 16.40
N PHE A 464 -19.23 19.66 15.92
CA PHE A 464 -18.98 19.19 14.56
C PHE A 464 -20.22 19.44 13.70
N LYS A 465 -20.08 20.31 12.69
CA LYS A 465 -21.15 20.55 11.71
C LYS A 465 -21.07 19.48 10.62
N PHE A 466 -22.09 18.63 10.60
CA PHE A 466 -22.22 17.57 9.60
C PHE A 466 -23.51 17.72 8.82
N GLN A 467 -23.41 17.66 7.51
CA GLN A 467 -24.54 17.59 6.60
C GLN A 467 -24.36 16.36 5.72
N PRO A 468 -25.28 15.38 5.75
CA PRO A 468 -25.28 14.26 4.82
C PRO A 468 -25.28 14.74 3.37
N LEU A 469 -24.66 13.98 2.48
CA LEU A 469 -24.74 14.22 1.04
C LEU A 469 -26.21 14.14 0.60
N SER A 470 -26.66 15.13 -0.18
CA SER A 470 -28.03 15.17 -0.67
C SER A 470 -28.28 14.13 -1.75
N ASP A 471 -29.55 13.82 -2.01
CA ASP A 471 -29.91 12.93 -3.11
C ASP A 471 -29.42 13.48 -4.46
N GLU A 472 -29.47 14.80 -4.66
CA GLU A 472 -28.96 15.45 -5.88
C GLU A 472 -27.44 15.33 -6.01
N GLU A 473 -26.68 15.40 -4.91
CA GLU A 473 -25.23 15.21 -4.93
C GLU A 473 -24.87 13.77 -5.30
N LEU A 474 -25.58 12.81 -4.70
CA LEU A 474 -25.34 11.39 -4.93
C LEU A 474 -25.79 10.94 -6.33
N GLN A 475 -26.86 11.54 -6.87
CA GLN A 475 -27.37 11.25 -8.21
C GLN A 475 -26.34 11.57 -9.31
N ARG A 476 -25.39 12.48 -9.08
CA ARG A 476 -24.32 12.82 -10.03
C ARG A 476 -23.39 11.63 -10.35
N TYR A 477 -23.35 10.63 -9.47
CA TYR A 477 -22.51 9.45 -9.59
C TYR A 477 -23.25 8.22 -10.12
N LEU A 478 -24.56 8.33 -10.33
CA LEU A 478 -25.37 7.28 -10.91
C LEU A 478 -25.50 7.51 -12.42
N PRO A 479 -25.52 6.43 -13.23
CA PRO A 479 -25.76 6.57 -14.66
C PRO A 479 -27.10 7.25 -14.92
N SER A 480 -27.14 8.17 -15.88
CA SER A 480 -28.36 8.85 -16.29
C SER A 480 -29.45 7.83 -16.66
N PRO A 481 -30.72 8.02 -16.23
CA PRO A 481 -31.82 7.12 -16.59
C PRO A 481 -32.05 6.95 -18.11
N SER A 482 -31.47 7.82 -18.95
CA SER A 482 -31.73 7.93 -20.39
C SER A 482 -30.73 7.21 -21.31
N THR A 483 -29.75 6.47 -20.80
CA THR A 483 -28.92 5.58 -21.63
C THR A 483 -29.15 4.12 -21.27
N ARG A 484 -30.35 3.62 -21.56
CA ARG A 484 -30.45 2.25 -22.08
C ARG A 484 -29.79 2.29 -23.45
N ASN A 485 -28.49 2.00 -23.50
CA ASN A 485 -27.88 1.60 -24.76
C ASN A 485 -28.59 0.32 -25.21
N SER A 486 -29.52 0.48 -26.14
CA SER A 486 -30.01 -0.56 -27.02
C SER A 486 -28.86 -1.00 -27.92
N SER A 487 -27.90 -1.71 -27.35
CA SER A 487 -26.88 -2.49 -28.04
C SER A 487 -26.24 -3.47 -27.06
N VAL A 488 -27.08 -4.23 -26.35
CA VAL A 488 -26.72 -5.57 -25.92
C VAL A 488 -27.68 -6.48 -26.68
N VAL A 489 -27.26 -6.86 -27.88
CA VAL A 489 -27.78 -8.10 -28.48
C VAL A 489 -27.28 -9.20 -27.56
N CYS A 490 -28.19 -9.81 -26.81
CA CYS A 490 -27.93 -11.12 -26.22
C CYS A 490 -27.55 -12.06 -27.37
N PRO A 491 -26.38 -12.72 -27.36
CA PRO A 491 -26.23 -13.95 -28.10
C PRO A 491 -26.99 -15.01 -27.31
N THR A 492 -28.27 -15.17 -27.62
CA THR A 492 -28.88 -16.50 -27.55
C THR A 492 -28.22 -17.32 -28.66
N ASP A 493 -27.73 -18.50 -28.29
CA ASP A 493 -27.18 -19.56 -29.14
C ASP A 493 -25.67 -19.52 -29.45
N GLU A 494 -24.84 -19.89 -28.48
CA GLU A 494 -23.60 -20.63 -28.76
C GLU A 494 -23.38 -21.74 -27.71
N GLU A 495 -24.11 -22.85 -27.91
CA GLU A 495 -23.94 -24.13 -27.19
C GLU A 495 -22.74 -24.96 -27.73
N ASN A 496 -21.72 -24.36 -28.37
CA ASN A 496 -20.68 -25.14 -29.06
C ASN A 496 -19.28 -24.47 -29.12
N ALA A 497 -18.70 -24.11 -27.96
CA ALA A 497 -17.29 -23.67 -27.91
C ALA A 497 -16.45 -24.29 -26.77
N TRP A 498 -16.91 -25.38 -26.13
CA TRP A 498 -16.13 -26.12 -25.11
C TRP A 498 -15.55 -27.45 -25.59
N LYS A 499 -15.41 -27.66 -26.91
CA LYS A 499 -14.67 -28.80 -27.46
C LYS A 499 -13.65 -28.30 -28.46
N THR A 500 -12.40 -28.11 -28.02
CA THR A 500 -11.15 -28.67 -28.58
C THR A 500 -9.95 -27.98 -27.91
N LEU A 501 -8.92 -28.77 -27.56
CA LEU A 501 -7.62 -28.41 -26.96
C LEU A 501 -7.51 -28.42 -25.42
N ALA A 502 -7.53 -29.62 -24.84
CA ALA A 502 -6.40 -30.15 -24.08
C ALA A 502 -6.55 -31.68 -23.95
N VAL A 503 -5.89 -32.40 -24.85
CA VAL A 503 -5.65 -33.84 -24.69
C VAL A 503 -4.61 -33.99 -23.59
N PHE A 504 -5.03 -34.43 -22.41
CA PHE A 504 -4.13 -34.97 -21.39
C PHE A 504 -3.83 -36.43 -21.77
N PRO A 505 -2.56 -36.86 -21.84
CA PRO A 505 -2.25 -38.27 -21.78
C PRO A 505 -2.52 -38.77 -20.36
N THR A 506 -3.50 -39.66 -20.24
CA THR A 506 -3.66 -40.54 -19.10
C THR A 506 -2.56 -41.61 -19.18
N ASP A 507 -1.59 -41.56 -18.28
CA ASP A 507 -0.90 -42.76 -17.83
C ASP A 507 -0.84 -42.73 -16.31
N THR A 508 -1.59 -43.66 -15.74
CA THR A 508 -1.57 -44.07 -14.34
C THR A 508 -0.26 -44.78 -14.05
N ASP A 509 0.51 -44.27 -13.08
CA ASP A 509 1.37 -45.12 -12.26
C ASP A 509 1.46 -44.57 -10.83
N ASP A 510 0.99 -45.41 -9.91
CA ASP A 510 1.06 -45.26 -8.47
C ASP A 510 2.50 -45.05 -7.97
N ILE A 511 2.80 -43.91 -7.33
CA ILE A 511 3.93 -43.82 -6.40
C ILE A 511 3.51 -43.13 -5.10
N LYS A 512 3.44 -43.96 -4.06
CA LYS A 512 3.22 -43.62 -2.65
C LYS A 512 4.26 -42.60 -2.15
N TRP A 513 3.79 -41.51 -1.56
CA TRP A 513 4.62 -40.63 -0.74
C TRP A 513 4.96 -41.30 0.60
N GLN A 514 6.19 -41.79 0.75
CA GLN A 514 6.78 -42.06 2.06
C GLN A 514 7.46 -40.80 2.57
N ALA A 515 6.94 -40.28 3.68
CA ALA A 515 7.66 -39.36 4.55
C ALA A 515 8.93 -40.05 5.06
N ARG A 516 10.08 -39.39 4.92
CA ARG A 516 11.28 -39.71 5.70
C ARG A 516 11.77 -38.45 6.39
N ASP A 517 11.63 -38.46 7.71
CA ASP A 517 12.47 -37.73 8.63
C ASP A 517 13.96 -37.94 8.29
N ALA A 518 14.75 -36.88 8.38
CA ALA A 518 16.16 -37.00 8.72
C ALA A 518 16.64 -35.70 9.34
N ALA A 519 16.94 -35.78 10.63
CA ALA A 519 17.78 -34.86 11.37
C ALA A 519 19.23 -34.93 10.88
N CYS A 520 19.85 -33.77 10.65
CA CYS A 520 21.18 -33.33 11.10
C CYS A 520 21.44 -31.91 10.58
#